data_AF-A0A660NU45-F1
#
_entry.id   AF-A0A660NU45-F1
#
_cell.length_a   1.000
_cell.length_b   1.000
_cell.length_c   1.000
_cell.angle_alpha   90.00
_cell.angle_beta   90.00
_cell.angle_gamma   90.00
#
_symmetry.space_group_name_H-M   'P 1'
#
loop_
_entity.id
_entity.type
_entity.pdbx_description
1 polymer ?
#
loop_
_entity_poly.entity_id
_entity_poly.type
_entity_poly.pdbx_seq_one_letter_code
_entity_poly.pdbx_strand_id
1 'polypeptide(L)' 'GFERIKKGGILFTFSCSQVVTKENFRQAVFTAAAQAGRKVRILHQIHQPADHPINIYHLEGEYLKGLVLYVE' A
#
# COMPACT_ATOMS: atom_id res chain seq x y z
N GLY A 1 -9.27 -10.53 1.89
CA GLY A 1 -7.98 -9.94 1.53
C GLY A 1 -7.17 -10.93 0.70
N PHE A 2 -5.94 -11.21 1.12
CA PHE A 2 -4.98 -12.07 0.40
C PHE A 2 -5.46 -13.50 0.16
N GLU A 3 -6.34 -14.04 1.01
CA GLU A 3 -6.89 -15.39 0.90
C GLU A 3 -7.71 -15.64 -0.38
N ARG A 4 -8.22 -14.57 -1.01
CA ARG A 4 -9.02 -14.65 -2.24
C ARG A 4 -8.17 -14.54 -3.52
N ILE A 5 -6.87 -14.29 -3.39
CA ILE A 5 -5.98 -14.03 -4.52
C ILE A 5 -5.31 -15.33 -4.95
N LYS A 6 -5.47 -15.68 -6.22
CA LYS A 6 -4.81 -16.85 -6.81
C LYS A 6 -3.29 -16.66 -6.80
N LYS A 7 -2.55 -17.77 -6.73
CA LYS A 7 -1.10 -17.77 -6.97
C LYS A 7 -0.77 -17.09 -8.30
N GLY A 8 0.20 -16.18 -8.28
CA GLY A 8 0.56 -15.34 -9.42
C GLY A 8 -0.32 -14.11 -9.62
N GLY A 9 -1.27 -13.86 -8.72
CA GLY A 9 -2.15 -12.69 -8.79
C GLY A 9 -1.45 -11.39 -8.41
N ILE A 10 -2.03 -10.27 -8.84
CA ILE A 10 -1.58 -8.92 -8.49
C ILE A 10 -2.65 -8.25 -7.63
N LEU A 11 -2.25 -7.68 -6.50
CA LEU A 11 -3.11 -6.90 -5.61
C LEU A 11 -2.72 -5.43 -5.69
N PHE A 12 -3.71 -4.58 -5.94
CA PHE A 12 -3.62 -3.15 -5.75
C PHE A 12 -4.34 -2.79 -4.46
N THR A 13 -3.63 -2.14 -3.53
CA THR A 13 -4.21 -1.73 -2.24
C THR A 13 -3.77 -0.31 -1.92
N PHE A 14 -4.69 0.47 -1.34
CA PHE A 14 -4.52 1.90 -1.11
C PHE A 14 -5.05 2.33 0.25
N SER A 15 -4.53 3.44 0.76
CA SER A 15 -5.07 4.17 1.90
C SER A 15 -4.95 5.67 1.66
N CYS A 16 -6.08 6.39 1.77
CA CYS A 16 -6.16 7.86 1.70
C CYS A 16 -6.24 8.51 3.09
N SER A 17 -6.18 7.73 4.17
CA SER A 17 -6.33 8.25 5.52
C SER A 17 -5.08 9.00 5.96
N GLN A 18 -5.20 10.29 6.28
CA GLN A 18 -4.06 11.11 6.73
C GLN A 18 -3.39 10.56 8.00
N VAL A 19 -4.17 9.99 8.93
CA VAL A 19 -3.61 9.43 10.17
C VAL A 19 -2.78 8.15 9.96
N VAL A 20 -2.89 7.54 8.77
CA VAL A 20 -2.11 6.34 8.42
C VAL A 20 -0.83 6.78 7.71
N THR A 21 0.32 6.62 8.35
CA THR A 21 1.62 6.85 7.70
C THR A 21 1.91 5.76 6.66
N LYS A 22 2.92 5.99 5.80
CA LYS A 22 3.44 4.96 4.88
C LYS A 22 3.86 3.68 5.62
N GLU A 23 4.47 3.83 6.79
CA GLU A 23 4.96 2.71 7.57
C GLU A 23 3.81 1.93 8.22
N ASN A 24 2.82 2.62 8.80
CA ASN A 24 1.59 1.98 9.29
C ASN A 24 0.90 1.18 8.17
N PHE A 25 0.84 1.73 6.95
CA PHE A 25 0.22 1.07 5.82
C PHE A 25 0.99 -0.19 5.38
N ARG A 26 2.33 -0.10 5.24
CA ARG A 26 3.16 -1.27 4.92
C ARG A 26 3.06 -2.35 5.99
N GLN A 27 3.08 -1.97 7.27
CA GLN A 27 2.97 -2.91 8.37
C GLN A 27 1.61 -3.60 8.41
N ALA A 28 0.53 -2.87 8.11
CA ALA A 28 -0.81 -3.44 8.01
C ALA A 28 -0.90 -4.47 6.86
N VAL A 29 -0.35 -4.14 5.69
CA VAL A 29 -0.28 -5.06 4.54
C VAL A 29 0.58 -6.29 4.84
N PHE A 30 1.74 -6.09 5.49
CA PHE A 30 2.61 -7.17 5.95
C PHE A 30 1.87 -8.11 6.90
N THR A 31 1.20 -7.56 7.92
CA THR A 31 0.45 -8.32 8.91
C THR A 31 -0.66 -9.12 8.25
N ALA A 32 -1.40 -8.51 7.32
CA ALA A 32 -2.45 -9.18 6.57
C ALA A 32 -1.91 -10.33 5.68
N ALA A 33 -0.75 -10.15 5.04
CA ALA A 33 -0.12 -11.20 4.23
C ALA A 33 0.37 -12.36 5.11
N ALA A 34 1.00 -12.04 6.25
CA ALA A 34 1.47 -13.03 7.23
C ALA A 34 0.32 -13.84 7.83
N GLN A 35 -0.76 -13.18 8.24
CA GLN A 35 -1.98 -13.84 8.75
C GLN A 35 -2.64 -14.72 7.70
N ALA A 36 -2.61 -14.32 6.42
CA ALA A 36 -3.12 -15.12 5.31
C ALA A 36 -2.16 -16.26 4.88
N GLY A 37 -0.96 -16.36 5.47
CA GLY A 37 0.06 -17.33 5.07
C GLY A 37 0.54 -17.16 3.62
N ARG A 38 0.44 -15.95 3.06
CA ARG A 38 0.82 -15.66 1.67
C ARG A 38 2.14 -14.92 1.62
N LYS A 39 3.04 -15.39 0.74
CA LYS A 39 4.24 -14.64 0.37
C LYS A 39 3.86 -13.61 -0.67
N VAL A 40 4.31 -12.38 -0.46
CA VAL A 40 4.00 -11.25 -1.35
C VAL A 40 5.24 -10.41 -1.61
N ARG A 41 5.31 -9.77 -2.78
CA ARG A 41 6.39 -8.88 -3.18
C ARG A 41 5.84 -7.54 -3.64
N ILE A 42 6.45 -6.43 -3.23
CA ILE A 42 6.09 -5.10 -3.72
C ILE A 42 6.64 -4.94 -5.14
N LEU A 43 5.76 -4.73 -6.10
CA LEU A 43 6.11 -4.40 -7.49
C LEU A 43 6.20 -2.89 -7.70
N HIS A 44 5.30 -2.14 -7.08
CA HIS A 44 5.27 -0.69 -7.23
C HIS A 44 4.70 -0.02 -5.99
N GLN A 45 5.14 1.22 -5.74
CA GLN A 45 4.66 2.06 -4.66
C GLN A 45 4.06 3.31 -5.29
N ILE A 46 2.75 3.48 -5.10
CA ILE A 46 1.98 4.56 -5.69
C ILE A 46 1.78 5.65 -4.64
N HIS A 47 1.92 6.89 -5.08
CA HIS A 47 1.53 8.07 -4.32
C HIS A 47 0.59 8.93 -5.17
N GLN A 48 0.09 10.01 -4.58
CA GLN A 48 -0.71 11.03 -5.26
C GLN A 48 -0.04 11.57 -6.54
N PRO A 49 -0.80 11.74 -7.64
CA PRO A 49 -0.28 12.23 -8.91
C PRO A 49 0.23 13.68 -8.85
N ALA A 50 0.90 14.11 -9.92
CA ALA A 50 1.59 15.41 -9.97
C ALA A 50 0.65 16.63 -9.91
N ASP A 51 -0.63 16.48 -10.22
CA ASP A 51 -1.68 17.47 -10.02
C ASP A 51 -2.09 17.62 -8.54
N HIS A 52 -1.59 16.75 -7.66
CA HIS A 52 -1.74 16.78 -6.20
C HIS A 52 -0.36 16.79 -5.51
N PRO A 53 0.46 17.83 -5.73
CA PRO A 53 1.83 17.86 -5.22
C PRO A 53 1.85 17.90 -3.70
N ILE A 54 2.87 17.25 -3.12
CA ILE A 54 3.14 17.36 -1.68
C ILE A 54 3.98 18.61 -1.47
N ASN A 55 3.47 19.53 -0.66
CA ASN A 55 4.21 20.71 -0.27
C ASN A 55 5.21 20.33 0.83
N ILE A 56 6.50 20.61 0.61
CA ILE A 56 7.56 20.30 1.60
C ILE A 56 7.38 21.02 2.94
N TYR A 57 6.62 22.13 2.96
CA TYR A 57 6.29 22.88 4.16
C TYR A 57 4.97 22.44 4.82
N HIS A 58 4.20 21.56 4.16
CA HIS A 58 2.93 21.03 4.64
C HIS A 58 2.81 19.53 4.28
N LEU A 59 3.55 18.71 5.03
CA LEU A 59 3.63 17.26 4.80
C LEU A 59 2.31 16.53 5.08
N GLU A 60 1.36 17.15 5.78
CA GLU A 60 0.00 16.63 5.98
C GLU A 60 -0.75 16.42 4.66
N GLY A 61 -0.32 17.12 3.61
CA GLY A 61 -0.80 16.92 2.25
C GLY A 61 -0.43 15.56 1.66
N GLU A 62 0.53 14.82 2.22
CA GLU A 62 0.87 13.45 1.83
C GLU A 62 -0.12 12.44 2.44
N TYR A 63 -1.25 12.21 1.77
CA TYR A 63 -2.31 11.36 2.30
C TYR A 63 -2.51 10.06 1.53
N LEU A 64 -2.12 9.95 0.26
CA LEU A 64 -2.33 8.75 -0.54
C LEU A 64 -1.12 7.81 -0.46
N LYS A 65 -1.36 6.59 0.01
CA LYS A 65 -0.39 5.49 -0.04
C LYS A 65 -0.98 4.35 -0.86
N GLY A 66 -0.23 3.83 -1.82
CA GLY A 66 -0.63 2.68 -2.62
C GLY A 66 0.50 1.67 -2.76
N LEU A 67 0.15 0.39 -2.76
CA LEU A 67 1.07 -0.71 -3.05
C LEU A 67 0.47 -1.59 -4.15
N VAL A 68 1.31 -1.93 -5.11
CA VAL A 68 1.07 -2.99 -6.10
C VAL A 68 1.89 -4.19 -5.66
N LEU A 69 1.22 -5.31 -5.41
CA LEU A 69 1.82 -6.49 -4.81
C LEU A 69 1.63 -7.69 -5.72
N TYR A 70 2.68 -8.48 -5.91
CA TYR A 70 2.59 -9.83 -6.46
C TYR A 70 2.34 -10.83 -5.34
N VAL A 71 1.41 -11.77 -5.53
CA VAL A 71 1.09 -12.82 -4.56
C VAL A 71 1.58 -14.17 -5.08
N GLU A 72 2.47 -14.82 -4.33
CA GLU A 72 3.03 -16.15 -4.65
C GLU A 72 2.07 -17.30 -4.33
#